data_AF-A0A830FB23-F1
#
_entry.id   AF-A0A830FB23-F1
#
_cell.length_a   1.000
_cell.length_b   1.000
_cell.length_c   1.000
_cell.angle_alpha   90.00
_cell.angle_beta   90.00
_cell.angle_gamma   90.00
#
_symmetry.space_group_name_H-M   'P 1'
#
loop_
_entity.id
_entity.type
_entity.pdbx_description
1 polymer ?
#
loop_
_entity_poly.entity_id
_entity_poly.type
_entity_poly.pdbx_seq_one_letter_code
_entity_poly.pdbx_strand_id
1 'polypeptide(L)'
;MTVDLHPTTVEAARDRGGDKDPDRPEGITEALETEQLGYGEGEPLVGESYQDYPSREELSNPARGEFLRDLLAHPCVGGLDDAVAELTGAGDNPTLHKWLSTVEAATEAHSLDVDTLTAKGEDERGQGGTDTLTSVLGYEPPEDLVTRNNPVLIAELYGIGLSVAEVADTLGERVEGHLPEGHVRDTLKTVGLLEGRTREEQREAFEDNDSRLGGTTIDNTGSGQSKGLTVNAEDFA
;
A
#
# COMPACT_ATOMS: atom_id res chain seq x y z
N MET A 1 9.63 -15.85 -17.54
CA MET A 1 8.64 -16.94 -17.35
C MET A 1 7.39 -16.48 -18.07
N THR A 2 7.05 -17.02 -19.24
CA THR A 2 5.87 -16.55 -19.99
C THR A 2 4.60 -17.04 -19.29
N VAL A 3 3.77 -16.12 -18.80
CA VAL A 3 2.46 -16.44 -18.24
C VAL A 3 1.57 -16.97 -19.38
N ASP A 4 1.49 -18.29 -19.50
CA ASP A 4 0.45 -18.93 -20.31
C ASP A 4 -0.89 -18.67 -19.60
N LEU A 5 -1.69 -17.77 -20.16
CA LEU A 5 -3.07 -17.50 -19.72
C LEU A 5 -3.96 -18.70 -20.07
N HIS A 6 -3.77 -19.80 -19.34
CA HIS A 6 -4.64 -20.96 -19.41
C HIS A 6 -6.04 -20.58 -18.86
N PRO A 7 -7.15 -21.14 -19.36
CA PRO A 7 -8.49 -20.83 -18.88
C PRO A 7 -8.65 -20.93 -17.35
N THR A 8 -7.93 -21.87 -16.74
CA THR A 8 -7.89 -22.06 -15.28
C THR A 8 -7.23 -20.89 -14.54
N THR A 9 -6.26 -20.21 -15.16
CA THR A 9 -5.60 -19.02 -14.61
C THR A 9 -6.56 -17.83 -14.61
N VAL A 10 -7.41 -17.71 -15.64
CA VAL A 10 -8.42 -16.65 -15.73
C VAL A 10 -9.53 -16.85 -14.71
N GLU A 11 -9.99 -18.09 -14.51
CA GLU A 11 -11.00 -18.41 -13.48
C GLU A 11 -10.46 -18.13 -12.07
N ALA A 12 -9.24 -18.60 -11.75
CA ALA A 12 -8.60 -18.30 -10.47
C ALA A 12 -8.40 -16.79 -10.26
N ALA A 13 -8.02 -16.05 -11.31
CA ALA A 13 -7.90 -14.60 -11.28
C ALA A 13 -9.24 -13.89 -10.97
N ARG A 14 -10.35 -14.40 -11.49
CA ARG A 14 -11.69 -13.87 -11.22
C ARG A 14 -12.16 -14.19 -9.81
N ASP A 15 -11.94 -15.42 -9.35
CA ASP A 15 -12.31 -15.87 -8.01
C ASP A 15 -11.63 -15.04 -6.91
N ARG A 16 -10.42 -14.56 -7.17
CA ARG A 16 -9.69 -13.64 -6.26
C ARG A 16 -10.36 -12.28 -6.11
N GLY A 17 -11.18 -11.82 -7.06
CA GLY A 17 -11.91 -10.55 -6.92
C GLY A 17 -11.04 -9.28 -6.77
N GLY A 18 -9.75 -9.38 -7.06
CA GLY A 18 -8.75 -8.32 -6.86
C GLY A 18 -7.88 -8.49 -5.62
N ASP A 19 -8.09 -9.55 -4.84
CA ASP A 19 -7.23 -9.92 -3.71
C ASP A 19 -5.92 -10.57 -4.18
N LYS A 20 -4.94 -10.60 -3.27
CA LYS A 20 -3.66 -11.28 -3.50
C LYS A 20 -3.86 -12.79 -3.64
N ASP A 21 -3.00 -13.43 -4.43
CA ASP A 21 -3.00 -14.88 -4.52
C ASP A 21 -2.44 -15.48 -3.21
N PRO A 22 -3.21 -16.33 -2.50
CA PRO A 22 -2.75 -16.97 -1.26
C PRO A 22 -1.58 -17.93 -1.48
N ASP A 23 -1.41 -18.45 -2.70
CA ASP A 23 -0.35 -19.37 -3.08
C ASP A 23 0.79 -18.65 -3.84
N ARG A 24 0.86 -17.31 -3.76
CA ARG A 24 1.91 -16.54 -4.43
C ARG A 24 3.31 -16.96 -3.94
N PRO A 25 4.33 -16.96 -4.82
CA PRO A 25 5.71 -17.23 -4.43
C PRO A 25 6.17 -16.36 -3.26
N GLU A 26 6.88 -16.95 -2.30
CA GLU A 26 7.40 -16.25 -1.11
C GLU A 26 8.28 -15.06 -1.48
N GLY A 27 9.10 -15.19 -2.53
CA GLY A 27 9.93 -14.09 -3.04
C GLY A 27 9.14 -12.88 -3.55
N ILE A 28 7.86 -13.03 -3.93
CA ILE A 28 7.00 -11.89 -4.25
C ILE A 28 6.52 -11.22 -2.97
N THR A 29 6.20 -11.98 -1.93
CA THR A 29 5.86 -11.42 -0.62
C THR A 29 7.03 -10.64 -0.05
N GLU A 30 8.22 -11.23 -0.04
CA GLU A 30 9.46 -10.58 0.41
C GLU A 30 9.79 -9.33 -0.42
N ALA A 31 9.61 -9.38 -1.75
CA ALA A 31 9.82 -8.21 -2.60
C ALA A 31 8.80 -7.07 -2.38
N LEU A 32 7.61 -7.38 -1.86
CA LEU A 32 6.56 -6.41 -1.52
C LEU A 32 6.63 -5.95 -0.07
N GLU A 33 7.34 -6.68 0.79
CA GLU A 33 7.67 -6.27 2.15
C GLU A 33 8.73 -5.16 2.08
N THR A 34 8.26 -3.96 1.76
CA THR A 34 9.08 -2.77 1.83
C THR A 34 9.18 -2.31 3.28
N GLU A 35 10.41 -2.07 3.71
CA GLU A 35 10.69 -1.43 5.01
C GLU A 35 10.01 -0.06 5.03
N GLN A 36 8.97 0.07 5.84
CA GLN A 36 8.19 1.29 5.97
C GLN A 36 8.77 2.17 7.06
N LEU A 37 8.93 3.45 6.75
CA LEU A 37 9.40 4.45 7.71
C LEU A 37 8.26 4.84 8.64
N GLY A 38 8.45 4.71 9.94
CA GLY A 38 7.54 5.25 10.96
C GLY A 38 7.26 4.25 12.06
N TYR A 39 7.23 4.74 13.31
CA TYR A 39 7.01 3.88 14.47
C TYR A 39 5.69 3.13 14.41
N GLY A 40 5.77 1.80 14.27
CA GLY A 40 4.63 0.90 14.18
C GLY A 40 3.93 0.90 12.81
N GLU A 41 4.49 1.58 11.83
CA GLU A 41 4.10 1.51 10.41
C GLU A 41 5.00 0.45 9.75
N GLY A 42 4.66 -0.83 9.89
CA GLY A 42 5.44 -1.95 9.36
C GLY A 42 6.38 -2.61 10.38
N GLU A 43 7.46 -3.21 9.89
CA GLU A 43 8.50 -3.80 10.73
C GLU A 43 9.50 -2.73 11.22
N PRO A 44 10.14 -2.91 12.38
CA PRO A 44 11.14 -1.96 12.87
C PRO A 44 12.35 -1.90 11.94
N LEU A 45 12.79 -0.68 11.60
CA LEU A 45 14.00 -0.47 10.77
C LEU A 45 15.29 -0.96 11.44
N VAL A 46 15.34 -1.07 12.78
CA VAL A 46 16.52 -1.56 13.51
C VAL A 46 16.15 -2.54 14.60
N GLY A 47 16.56 -3.80 14.44
CA GLY A 47 16.33 -4.86 15.43
C GLY A 47 15.08 -5.67 15.14
N GLU A 48 14.63 -6.48 16.10
CA GLU A 48 13.54 -7.45 15.89
C GLU A 48 12.16 -6.91 16.33
N SER A 49 12.13 -5.84 17.14
CA SER A 49 10.88 -5.32 17.71
C SER A 49 10.99 -3.86 18.14
N TYR A 50 9.92 -3.09 17.90
CA TYR A 50 9.75 -1.75 18.46
C TYR A 50 9.80 -1.69 19.99
N GLN A 51 9.56 -2.81 20.69
CA GLN A 51 9.66 -2.86 22.15
C GLN A 51 11.10 -2.68 22.66
N ASP A 52 12.08 -2.96 21.80
CA ASP A 52 13.50 -2.84 22.13
C ASP A 52 14.06 -1.46 21.81
N TYR A 53 13.24 -0.60 21.18
CA TYR A 53 13.64 0.76 20.83
C TYR A 53 13.90 1.58 22.11
N PRO A 54 14.97 2.37 22.12
CA PRO A 54 15.26 3.23 23.25
C PRO A 54 14.17 4.29 23.40
N SER A 55 13.72 4.48 24.63
CA SER A 55 12.94 5.67 24.97
C SER A 55 13.79 6.94 24.81
N ARG A 56 13.13 8.09 24.69
CA ARG A 56 13.78 9.39 24.48
C ARG A 56 14.89 9.67 25.49
N GLU A 57 14.64 9.36 26.76
CA GLU A 57 15.61 9.55 27.85
C GLU A 57 16.83 8.61 27.72
N GLU A 58 16.66 7.45 27.10
CA GLU A 58 17.71 6.43 26.92
C GLU A 58 18.62 6.68 25.72
N LEU A 59 18.24 7.56 24.77
CA LEU A 59 19.06 7.87 23.60
C LEU A 59 20.45 8.39 23.96
N SER A 60 20.56 9.07 25.10
CA SER A 60 21.83 9.56 25.64
C SER A 60 22.73 8.47 26.24
N ASN A 61 22.23 7.25 26.42
CA ASN A 61 23.01 6.14 26.98
C ASN A 61 24.08 5.68 25.98
N PRO A 62 25.34 5.48 26.41
CA PRO A 62 26.42 4.99 25.54
C PRO A 62 26.10 3.67 24.82
N ALA A 63 25.28 2.81 25.44
CA ALA A 63 24.85 1.55 24.86
C ALA A 63 23.90 1.70 23.66
N ARG A 64 23.33 2.89 23.43
CA ARG A 64 22.38 3.17 22.34
C ARG A 64 23.03 3.89 21.15
N GLY A 65 24.32 4.19 21.21
CA GLY A 65 25.04 4.84 20.11
C GLY A 65 25.16 3.97 18.84
N GLU A 66 25.22 2.65 18.99
CA GLU A 66 25.21 1.71 17.86
C GLU A 66 23.84 1.70 17.18
N PHE A 67 22.76 1.56 17.95
CA PHE A 67 21.39 1.66 17.45
C PHE A 67 21.15 2.96 16.64
N LEU A 68 21.57 4.12 17.16
CA LEU A 68 21.41 5.40 16.44
C LEU A 68 22.23 5.47 15.15
N ARG A 69 23.41 4.84 15.13
CA ARG A 69 24.21 4.75 13.92
C ARG A 69 23.53 3.89 12.87
N ASP A 70 23.02 2.73 13.27
CA ASP A 70 22.36 1.79 12.36
C ASP A 70 21.07 2.40 11.80
N LEU A 71 20.29 3.09 12.65
CA LEU A 71 19.08 3.80 12.22
C LEU A 71 19.39 4.92 11.21
N LEU A 72 20.39 5.75 11.48
CA LEU A 72 20.75 6.85 10.58
C LEU A 72 21.43 6.39 9.28
N ALA A 73 22.04 5.21 9.29
CA ALA A 73 22.59 4.58 8.10
C ALA A 73 21.54 3.80 7.30
N HIS A 74 20.32 3.65 7.83
CA HIS A 74 19.27 2.87 7.19
C HIS A 74 18.82 3.55 5.89
N PRO A 75 18.62 2.81 4.77
CA PRO A 75 18.18 3.38 3.51
C PRO A 75 16.91 4.22 3.64
N CYS A 76 15.96 3.79 4.47
CA CYS A 76 14.70 4.50 4.69
C CYS A 76 14.82 5.89 5.35
N VAL A 77 15.95 6.21 5.98
CA VAL A 77 16.17 7.43 6.78
C VAL A 77 17.03 8.43 6.01
N GLY A 78 16.41 9.49 5.48
CA GLY A 78 17.10 10.58 4.79
C GLY A 78 17.56 11.71 5.72
N GLY A 79 17.11 11.71 6.97
CA GLY A 79 17.41 12.78 7.92
C GLY A 79 16.95 12.49 9.34
N LEU A 80 17.19 13.45 10.24
CA LEU A 80 16.80 13.34 11.64
C LEU A 80 15.29 13.32 11.83
N ASP A 81 14.53 14.00 10.96
CA ASP A 81 13.07 13.98 11.01
C ASP A 81 12.52 12.57 10.71
N ASP A 82 13.12 11.84 9.76
CA ASP A 82 12.77 10.45 9.45
C ASP A 82 13.14 9.52 10.61
N ALA A 83 14.33 9.68 11.19
CA ALA A 83 14.74 8.91 12.37
C ALA A 83 13.80 9.17 13.57
N VAL A 84 13.31 10.40 13.73
CA VAL A 84 12.31 10.75 14.74
C VAL A 84 10.97 10.08 14.42
N ALA A 85 10.51 10.12 13.17
CA ALA A 85 9.28 9.45 12.77
C ALA A 85 9.32 7.95 13.08
N GLU A 86 10.48 7.32 12.84
CA GLU A 86 10.73 5.91 13.17
C GLU A 86 10.79 5.64 14.68
N LEU A 87 11.39 6.54 15.46
CA LEU A 87 11.53 6.40 16.91
C LEU A 87 10.25 6.70 17.69
N THR A 88 9.34 7.50 17.14
CA THR A 88 8.15 7.95 17.86
C THR A 88 6.91 8.00 16.98
N GLY A 89 5.86 7.29 17.40
CA GLY A 89 4.52 7.37 16.79
C GLY A 89 3.74 8.65 17.16
N ALA A 90 4.45 9.74 17.48
CA ALA A 90 3.83 10.98 17.95
C ALA A 90 3.51 11.88 16.77
N GLY A 91 2.23 12.25 16.62
CA GLY A 91 1.77 13.13 15.54
C GLY A 91 1.75 14.63 15.89
N ASP A 92 2.05 15.02 17.13
CA ASP A 92 1.97 16.41 17.57
C ASP A 92 3.33 17.15 17.50
N ASN A 93 3.31 18.33 16.88
CA ASN A 93 4.50 19.17 16.67
C ASN A 93 5.35 19.42 17.94
N PRO A 94 4.78 19.69 19.13
CA PRO A 94 5.57 19.91 20.34
C PRO A 94 6.36 18.66 20.77
N THR A 95 5.80 17.47 20.59
CA THR A 95 6.45 16.20 20.93
C THR A 95 7.53 15.86 19.91
N LEU A 96 7.22 16.01 18.61
CA LEU A 96 8.20 15.84 17.53
C LEU A 96 9.42 16.75 17.72
N HIS A 97 9.21 18.03 18.01
CA HIS A 97 10.32 18.97 18.21
C HIS A 97 11.21 18.58 19.40
N LYS A 98 10.62 18.07 20.49
CA LYS A 98 11.39 17.57 21.64
C LYS A 98 12.19 16.33 21.29
N TRP A 99 11.63 15.42 20.50
CA TRP A 99 12.32 14.23 20.03
C TRP A 99 13.47 14.61 19.12
N LEU A 100 13.25 15.48 18.14
CA LEU A 100 14.26 15.98 17.24
C LEU A 100 15.46 16.57 17.99
N SER A 101 15.23 17.50 18.93
CA SER A 101 16.32 18.06 19.73
C SER A 101 17.02 17.02 20.62
N THR A 102 16.33 15.95 21.02
CA THR A 102 16.95 14.86 21.80
C THR A 102 17.82 13.99 20.91
N VAL A 103 17.35 13.65 19.71
CA VAL A 103 18.10 12.87 18.72
C VAL A 103 19.33 13.66 18.28
N GLU A 104 19.21 14.96 17.98
CA GLU A 104 20.35 15.86 17.71
C GLU A 104 21.38 15.84 18.84
N ALA A 105 20.94 16.02 20.09
CA ALA A 105 21.85 15.99 21.22
C ALA A 105 22.52 14.62 21.43
N ALA A 106 21.81 13.53 21.13
CA ALA A 106 22.33 12.18 21.24
C ALA A 106 23.35 11.87 20.12
N THR A 107 23.08 12.26 18.87
CA THR A 107 24.02 12.07 17.76
C THR A 107 25.30 12.85 17.99
N GLU A 108 25.22 14.08 18.50
CA GLU A 108 26.38 14.86 18.95
C GLU A 108 27.13 14.15 20.08
N ALA A 109 26.43 13.66 21.11
CA ALA A 109 27.04 12.98 22.24
C ALA A 109 27.79 11.70 21.83
N HIS A 110 27.27 10.97 20.84
CA HIS A 110 27.89 9.77 20.28
C HIS A 110 28.88 10.05 19.15
N SER A 111 29.10 11.33 18.80
CA SER A 111 29.98 11.75 17.70
C SER A 111 29.63 11.10 16.36
N LEU A 112 28.32 11.05 16.04
CA LEU A 112 27.81 10.54 14.78
C LEU A 112 27.77 11.65 13.74
N ASP A 113 28.32 11.35 12.55
CA ASP A 113 28.25 12.25 11.40
C ASP A 113 26.94 11.98 10.65
N VAL A 114 25.90 12.75 11.00
CA VAL A 114 24.54 12.56 10.48
C VAL A 114 24.54 12.69 8.95
N ASP A 115 25.16 13.74 8.40
CA ASP A 115 25.18 14.00 6.97
C ASP A 115 25.82 12.82 6.20
N THR A 116 26.89 12.24 6.73
CA THR A 116 27.55 11.08 6.09
C THR A 116 26.72 9.81 6.21
N LEU A 117 26.05 9.59 7.35
CA LEU A 117 25.26 8.38 7.59
C LEU A 117 23.98 8.37 6.76
N THR A 118 23.27 9.50 6.69
CA THR A 118 22.03 9.60 5.91
C THR A 118 22.31 9.69 4.40
N ALA A 119 23.43 10.31 3.99
CA ALA A 119 23.86 10.25 2.59
C ALA A 119 24.20 8.83 2.13
N LYS A 120 24.72 7.97 3.02
CA LYS A 120 24.93 6.56 2.69
C LYS A 120 23.62 5.82 2.42
N GLY A 121 22.57 6.14 3.19
CA GLY A 121 21.21 5.64 2.93
C GLY A 121 20.64 6.13 1.59
N GLU A 122 20.91 7.39 1.23
CA GLU A 122 20.55 7.94 -0.09
C GLU A 122 21.34 7.30 -1.24
N ASP A 123 22.63 7.04 -1.07
CA ASP A 123 23.47 6.37 -2.06
C ASP A 123 23.08 4.90 -2.25
N GLU A 124 22.66 4.19 -1.20
CA GLU A 124 22.14 2.82 -1.30
C GLU A 124 20.73 2.79 -1.94
N ARG A 125 19.88 3.78 -1.67
CA ARG A 125 18.63 4.03 -2.43
C ARG A 125 18.91 4.35 -3.91
N GLY A 126 19.99 5.08 -4.20
CA GLY A 126 20.36 5.51 -5.55
C GLY A 126 21.22 4.51 -6.34
N GLN A 127 21.89 3.57 -5.67
CA GLN A 127 22.81 2.59 -6.26
C GLN A 127 22.38 1.16 -5.93
N GLY A 128 21.19 0.77 -6.41
CA GLY A 128 20.90 -0.65 -6.65
C GLY A 128 20.09 -1.39 -5.59
N GLY A 129 19.24 -0.71 -4.83
CA GLY A 129 17.98 -1.34 -4.43
C GLY A 129 17.20 -1.65 -5.71
N THR A 130 17.08 -2.93 -6.09
CA THR A 130 16.16 -3.30 -7.17
C THR A 130 14.78 -2.81 -6.77
N ASP A 131 14.26 -1.84 -7.52
CA ASP A 131 12.93 -1.29 -7.28
C ASP A 131 11.90 -2.41 -7.19
N THR A 132 10.85 -2.20 -6.40
CA THR A 132 9.80 -3.18 -6.10
C THR A 132 9.32 -3.90 -7.36
N LEU A 133 9.14 -3.19 -8.47
CA LEU A 133 8.71 -3.74 -9.75
C LEU A 133 9.73 -4.74 -10.35
N THR A 134 11.02 -4.39 -10.39
CA THR A 134 12.07 -5.30 -10.86
C THR A 134 12.25 -6.50 -9.95
N SER A 135 12.15 -6.31 -8.63
CA SER A 135 12.24 -7.37 -7.64
C SER A 135 11.08 -8.37 -7.79
N VAL A 136 9.85 -7.87 -7.97
CA VAL A 136 8.65 -8.68 -8.18
C VAL A 136 8.67 -9.43 -9.51
N LEU A 137 9.12 -8.79 -10.60
CA LEU A 137 9.18 -9.41 -11.93
C LEU A 137 10.39 -10.34 -12.12
N GLY A 138 11.46 -10.15 -11.33
CA GLY A 138 12.74 -10.82 -11.49
C GLY A 138 13.53 -10.37 -12.73
N TYR A 139 13.09 -9.30 -13.39
CA TYR A 139 13.77 -8.64 -14.50
C TYR A 139 13.36 -7.17 -14.57
N GLU A 140 14.20 -6.33 -15.17
CA GLU A 140 13.91 -4.92 -15.40
C GLU A 140 13.02 -4.76 -16.65
N PRO A 141 11.76 -4.32 -16.53
CA PRO A 141 10.91 -4.08 -17.68
C PRO A 141 11.40 -2.86 -18.47
N PRO A 142 11.35 -2.88 -19.82
CA PRO A 142 11.63 -1.71 -20.64
C PRO A 142 10.77 -0.49 -20.22
N GLU A 143 11.38 0.70 -20.17
CA GLU A 143 10.69 1.93 -19.74
C GLU A 143 9.40 2.20 -20.52
N ASP A 144 9.37 1.89 -21.82
CA ASP A 144 8.19 2.04 -22.69
C ASP A 144 7.00 1.17 -22.25
N LEU A 145 7.24 0.10 -21.48
CA LEU A 145 6.19 -0.76 -20.94
C LEU A 145 5.69 -0.28 -19.57
N VAL A 146 6.51 0.48 -18.82
CA VAL A 146 6.17 0.99 -17.49
C VAL A 146 5.31 2.24 -17.63
N THR A 147 4.07 2.04 -18.07
CA THR A 147 3.10 3.11 -18.26
C THR A 147 1.79 2.79 -17.56
N ARG A 148 1.11 3.84 -17.09
CA ARG A 148 -0.16 3.76 -16.33
C ARG A 148 -1.29 3.01 -17.05
N ASN A 149 -1.17 2.90 -18.38
CA ASN A 149 -2.19 2.35 -19.26
C ASN A 149 -1.70 1.11 -20.00
N ASN A 150 -0.68 0.40 -19.48
CA ASN A 150 -0.26 -0.85 -20.08
C ASN A 150 -1.07 -2.02 -19.50
N PRO A 151 -2.10 -2.53 -20.21
CA PRO A 151 -2.92 -3.63 -19.72
C PRO A 151 -2.12 -4.93 -19.59
N VAL A 152 -1.04 -5.10 -20.35
CA VAL A 152 -0.21 -6.32 -20.30
C VAL A 152 0.56 -6.36 -18.99
N LEU A 153 1.21 -5.25 -18.61
CA LEU A 153 1.97 -5.17 -17.37
C LEU A 153 1.06 -5.30 -16.14
N ILE A 154 -0.11 -4.65 -16.16
CA ILE A 154 -1.11 -4.78 -15.08
C ILE A 154 -1.62 -6.23 -14.96
N ALA A 155 -1.90 -6.89 -16.10
CA ALA A 155 -2.34 -8.27 -16.12
C ALA A 155 -1.24 -9.24 -15.65
N GLU A 156 0.01 -8.99 -16.01
CA GLU A 156 1.16 -9.78 -15.59
C GLU A 156 1.36 -9.69 -14.07
N LEU A 157 1.39 -8.49 -13.51
CA LEU A 157 1.52 -8.27 -12.06
C LEU A 157 0.38 -8.90 -11.27
N TYR A 158 -0.87 -8.76 -11.73
CA TYR A 158 -1.99 -9.44 -11.11
C TYR A 158 -1.87 -10.97 -11.25
N GLY A 159 -1.42 -11.46 -12.41
CA GLY A 159 -1.28 -12.87 -12.74
C GLY A 159 -0.20 -13.60 -11.93
N ILE A 160 0.88 -12.92 -11.54
CA ILE A 160 1.92 -13.48 -10.67
C ILE A 160 1.51 -13.50 -9.18
N GLY A 161 0.39 -12.86 -8.82
CA GLY A 161 -0.23 -13.01 -7.51
C GLY A 161 -0.39 -11.73 -6.69
N LEU A 162 -0.11 -10.55 -7.25
CA LEU A 162 -0.39 -9.28 -6.58
C LEU A 162 -1.89 -9.02 -6.51
N SER A 163 -2.31 -8.31 -5.47
CA SER A 163 -3.64 -7.69 -5.36
C SER A 163 -3.74 -6.41 -6.19
N VAL A 164 -4.96 -5.91 -6.40
CA VAL A 164 -5.21 -4.64 -7.11
C VAL A 164 -4.50 -3.46 -6.43
N ALA A 165 -4.45 -3.45 -5.09
CA ALA A 165 -3.75 -2.42 -4.33
C ALA A 165 -2.24 -2.51 -4.54
N GLU A 166 -1.65 -3.70 -4.35
CA GLU A 166 -0.21 -3.92 -4.55
C GLU A 166 0.22 -3.59 -5.99
N VAL A 167 -0.60 -3.88 -7.01
CA VAL A 167 -0.33 -3.47 -8.40
C VAL A 167 -0.34 -1.95 -8.55
N ALA A 168 -1.30 -1.26 -7.92
CA ALA A 168 -1.40 0.19 -7.97
C ALA A 168 -0.18 0.86 -7.31
N ASP A 169 0.24 0.34 -6.16
CA ASP A 169 1.39 0.84 -5.39
C ASP A 169 2.70 0.58 -6.14
N THR A 170 2.95 -0.67 -6.56
CA THR A 170 4.18 -1.07 -7.27
C THR A 170 4.40 -0.26 -8.55
N LEU A 171 3.34 0.00 -9.32
CA LEU A 171 3.45 0.83 -10.52
C LEU A 171 3.51 2.32 -10.17
N GLY A 172 2.79 2.77 -9.15
CA GLY A 172 2.73 4.16 -8.71
C GLY A 172 4.10 4.76 -8.36
N GLU A 173 5.05 3.93 -7.92
CA GLU A 173 6.44 4.34 -7.65
C GLU A 173 7.21 4.75 -8.94
N ARG A 174 6.83 4.20 -10.09
CA ARG A 174 7.57 4.33 -11.36
C ARG A 174 6.88 5.21 -12.39
N VAL A 175 5.56 5.34 -12.36
CA VAL A 175 4.81 6.20 -13.28
C VAL A 175 4.56 7.58 -12.70
N GLU A 176 4.72 8.62 -13.54
CA GLU A 176 4.37 9.98 -13.15
C GLU A 176 2.86 10.10 -12.83
N GLY A 177 2.57 10.40 -11.57
CA GLY A 177 1.22 10.65 -11.06
C GLY A 177 0.63 9.46 -10.31
N HIS A 178 -0.41 9.73 -9.51
CA HIS A 178 -1.07 8.70 -8.72
C HIS A 178 -1.85 7.73 -9.62
N LEU A 179 -1.58 6.42 -9.48
CA LEU A 179 -2.32 5.35 -10.13
C LEU A 179 -3.40 4.83 -9.17
N PRO A 180 -4.68 5.21 -9.33
CA PRO A 180 -5.71 4.75 -8.41
C PRO A 180 -6.06 3.28 -8.66
N GLU A 181 -6.30 2.51 -7.59
CA GLU A 181 -6.78 1.13 -7.63
C GLU A 181 -7.98 0.93 -8.57
N GLY A 182 -8.85 1.93 -8.64
CA GLY A 182 -10.00 1.92 -9.53
C GLY A 182 -9.63 1.75 -11.00
N HIS A 183 -8.53 2.37 -11.43
CA HIS A 183 -8.02 2.26 -12.79
C HIS A 183 -7.43 0.88 -13.07
N VAL A 184 -6.68 0.33 -12.10
CA VAL A 184 -6.16 -1.04 -12.17
C VAL A 184 -7.32 -2.04 -12.29
N ARG A 185 -8.35 -1.90 -11.45
CA ARG A 185 -9.55 -2.74 -11.47
C ARG A 185 -10.31 -2.66 -12.80
N ASP A 186 -10.48 -1.47 -13.36
CA ASP A 186 -11.15 -1.30 -14.66
C ASP A 186 -10.32 -1.87 -15.81
N THR A 187 -9.00 -1.74 -15.75
CA THR A 187 -8.08 -2.37 -16.71
C THR A 187 -8.19 -3.89 -16.66
N LEU A 188 -8.18 -4.48 -15.45
CA LEU A 188 -8.31 -5.92 -15.25
C LEU A 188 -9.68 -6.47 -15.72
N LYS A 189 -10.76 -5.70 -15.57
CA LYS A 189 -12.08 -6.04 -16.15
C LYS A 189 -12.04 -6.01 -17.68
N THR A 190 -11.39 -4.99 -18.25
CA THR A 190 -11.25 -4.83 -19.71
C THR A 190 -10.51 -6.01 -20.34
N VAL A 191 -9.47 -6.53 -19.68
CA VAL A 191 -8.75 -7.74 -20.13
C VAL A 191 -9.41 -9.05 -19.69
N GLY A 192 -10.52 -8.99 -18.95
CA GLY A 192 -11.33 -10.14 -18.55
C GLY A 192 -10.78 -10.96 -17.37
N LEU A 193 -9.83 -10.43 -16.62
CA LEU A 193 -9.25 -11.03 -15.40
C LEU A 193 -10.08 -10.72 -14.15
N LEU A 194 -10.91 -9.68 -14.18
CA LEU A 194 -11.93 -9.41 -13.15
C LEU A 194 -13.32 -9.38 -13.78
N GLU A 195 -14.32 -9.75 -12.98
CA GLU A 195 -15.72 -9.69 -13.40
C GLU A 195 -16.36 -8.33 -13.11
N GLY A 196 -17.43 -8.05 -13.84
CA GLY A 196 -18.25 -6.87 -13.67
C GLY A 196 -17.91 -5.73 -14.64
N ARG A 197 -18.76 -4.70 -14.60
CA ARG A 197 -18.66 -3.53 -15.48
C ARG A 197 -17.56 -2.59 -15.04
N THR A 198 -16.86 -1.98 -15.99
CA THR A 198 -15.93 -0.87 -15.71
C THR A 198 -16.71 0.34 -15.19
N ARG A 199 -16.03 1.32 -14.56
CA ARG A 199 -16.70 2.55 -14.12
C ARG A 199 -17.33 3.33 -15.27
N GLU A 200 -16.70 3.30 -16.44
CA GLU A 200 -17.22 3.93 -17.66
C GLU A 200 -18.52 3.25 -18.12
N GLU A 201 -18.54 1.92 -18.20
CA GLU A 201 -19.75 1.15 -18.54
C GLU A 201 -20.86 1.30 -17.50
N GLN A 202 -20.51 1.44 -16.22
CA GLN A 202 -21.49 1.72 -15.16
C GLN A 202 -22.10 3.11 -15.33
N ARG A 203 -21.28 4.09 -15.69
CA ARG A 203 -21.72 5.47 -15.94
C ARG A 203 -22.61 5.53 -17.18
N GLU A 204 -22.19 4.93 -18.30
CA GLU A 204 -22.99 4.85 -19.52
C GLU A 204 -24.32 4.13 -19.26
N ALA A 205 -24.30 2.99 -18.56
CA ALA A 205 -25.53 2.29 -18.18
C ALA A 205 -26.44 3.11 -17.26
N PHE A 206 -25.90 4.01 -16.44
CA PHE A 206 -26.69 4.90 -15.59
C PHE A 206 -27.28 6.08 -16.38
N GLU A 207 -26.51 6.64 -17.31
CA GLU A 207 -26.94 7.69 -18.23
C GLU A 207 -28.01 7.17 -19.20
N ASP A 208 -27.85 5.94 -19.72
CA ASP A 208 -28.83 5.24 -20.57
C ASP A 208 -30.11 4.85 -19.82
N ASN A 209 -30.01 4.59 -18.51
CA ASN A 209 -31.19 4.32 -17.67
C ASN A 209 -31.86 5.60 -17.11
N ASP A 210 -31.47 6.78 -17.60
CA ASP A 210 -32.17 8.06 -17.42
C ASP A 210 -32.55 8.36 -15.96
N SER A 211 -31.58 8.29 -15.04
CA SER A 211 -31.76 8.66 -13.62
C SER A 211 -32.95 8.00 -12.90
N ARG A 212 -33.51 6.91 -13.44
CA ARG A 212 -34.60 6.18 -12.79
C ARG A 212 -34.00 5.31 -11.69
N LEU A 213 -33.75 5.94 -10.54
CA LEU A 213 -33.85 5.28 -9.24
C LEU A 213 -35.13 4.45 -9.27
N GLY A 214 -34.97 3.13 -9.33
CA GLY A 214 -36.06 2.18 -9.42
C GLY A 214 -37.11 2.50 -8.37
N GLY A 215 -38.25 3.02 -8.84
CA GLY A 215 -39.51 2.80 -8.15
C GLY A 215 -39.64 1.30 -7.94
N THR A 216 -39.86 0.92 -6.71
CA THR A 216 -40.27 -0.43 -6.33
C THR A 216 -41.48 -0.82 -7.18
N THR A 217 -41.24 -1.54 -8.28
CA THR A 217 -42.29 -2.28 -8.97
C THR A 217 -42.68 -3.41 -8.04
N ILE A 218 -43.67 -3.13 -7.19
CA ILE A 218 -44.42 -4.14 -6.46
C ILE A 218 -45.16 -4.95 -7.53
N ASP A 219 -44.58 -6.08 -7.94
CA ASP A 219 -45.29 -7.13 -8.64
C ASP A 219 -46.33 -7.72 -7.68
N ASN A 220 -47.54 -7.18 -7.74
CA ASN A 220 -48.66 -7.71 -6.98
C ASN A 220 -49.27 -8.89 -7.76
N THR A 221 -48.59 -10.03 -7.70
CA THR A 221 -49.20 -11.34 -8.00
C THR A 221 -49.16 -12.22 -6.75
N GLY A 222 -50.32 -12.34 -6.10
CA GLY A 222 -50.70 -13.54 -5.36
C GLY A 222 -50.40 -13.62 -3.85
N SER A 223 -51.39 -13.23 -3.06
CA SER A 223 -51.88 -13.96 -1.88
C SER A 223 -50.88 -14.38 -0.78
N GLY A 224 -50.80 -13.57 0.28
CA GLY A 224 -50.31 -14.01 1.59
C GLY A 224 -50.45 -12.91 2.65
N GLN A 225 -51.21 -13.17 3.71
CA GLN A 225 -51.58 -12.23 4.77
C GLN A 225 -50.41 -11.39 5.31
N SER A 226 -50.41 -10.08 5.04
CA SER A 226 -49.59 -9.12 5.77
C SER A 226 -50.32 -8.66 7.04
N LYS A 227 -49.73 -8.95 8.20
CA LYS A 227 -50.06 -8.28 9.46
C LYS A 227 -49.74 -6.79 9.26
N GLY A 228 -50.79 -5.97 9.19
CA GLY A 228 -50.64 -4.52 9.17
C GLY A 228 -49.91 -4.05 10.42
N LEU A 229 -48.75 -3.43 10.22
CA LEU A 229 -48.12 -2.59 11.21
C LEU A 229 -48.87 -1.26 11.21
N THR A 230 -49.86 -1.11 12.09
CA THR A 230 -50.51 0.17 12.33
C THR A 230 -49.68 0.91 13.37
N VAL A 231 -48.88 1.88 12.94
CA VAL A 231 -48.19 2.80 13.86
C VAL A 231 -49.24 3.81 14.31
N ASN A 232 -49.68 3.72 15.57
CA ASN A 232 -50.60 4.70 16.14
C ASN A 232 -49.81 5.94 16.55
N ALA A 233 -50.27 7.11 16.13
CA ALA A 233 -49.64 8.41 16.38
C ALA A 233 -49.73 8.90 17.84
N GLU A 234 -50.10 8.03 18.78
CA GLU A 234 -50.18 8.33 20.22
C GLU A 234 -48.90 7.97 20.99
N ASP A 235 -47.91 7.32 20.37
CA ASP A 235 -46.63 6.93 20.99
C ASP A 235 -45.59 8.08 21.09
N PHE A 236 -45.98 9.31 20.76
CA PHE A 236 -45.11 10.50 20.80
C PHE A 236 -45.70 11.68 21.61
N ALA A 237 -46.63 11.42 22.53
CA ALA A 237 -47.18 12.43 23.45
C ALA A 237 -46.81 12.17 24.92
#